data_AF-A0A8H7IK02-F1
#
_entry.id   AF-A0A8H7IK02-F1
#
_cell.length_a   1.000
_cell.length_b   1.000
_cell.length_c   1.000
_cell.angle_alpha   90.00
_cell.angle_beta   90.00
_cell.angle_gamma   90.00
#
_symmetry.space_group_name_H-M   'P 1'
#
loop_
_entity.id
_entity.type
_entity.pdbx_description
1 polymer ?
#
loop_
_entity_poly.entity_id
_entity_poly.type
_entity_poly.pdbx_seq_one_letter_code
_entity_poly.pdbx_strand_id
1 'polypeptide(L)'
;MILSRQAKVSNYGGCESLRFAQPSSTHDGLHIVSRPAQRKGADFNFCSRTSGDSSYFQPPRCIRAAASPFVNTYGRFASWKAGLGLTNPGTTENMQKEVKMTHATNHIFDGARADLSKALSFNPAFQVTHSFNLASYNNPATYNFGAVFANGDLFMQGGSDHDGNVTGRLNRGWSSNNITKVQMQIANNPNAQSMLQLEQDYQGQDYSLNLKAINPSPIDGTGIYVGSYLQSVTPRLALGFETVHQRVGPGMAESMTSYLLRWTSPPSPVSSLSAAAGAPAPGSHEPGKWIATAHLQAPGILQATYWQRLSEKVDVGADLQMIIAPGRRDAIATVGAKWDLRMSTMRAQVDSTGKVAALLEQRFAPTFSFLVGGEIDHVKNQAKVGVGIMLESSAMTEEMMAQQQPPSIPV
;
A
#
# COMPACT_ATOMS: atom_id res chain seq x y z
N MET A 1 -68.76 -0.48 -15.05
CA MET A 1 -69.52 -0.74 -13.81
C MET A 1 -68.63 -0.33 -12.65
N ILE A 2 -68.79 0.93 -12.23
CA ILE A 2 -69.25 1.33 -10.88
C ILE A 2 -68.05 1.34 -9.90
N LEU A 3 -67.45 2.52 -9.63
CA LEU A 3 -67.86 3.51 -8.60
C LEU A 3 -67.60 2.94 -7.18
N SER A 4 -66.97 3.63 -6.22
CA SER A 4 -67.15 5.04 -5.86
C SER A 4 -66.32 5.45 -4.63
N ARG A 5 -65.81 6.70 -4.67
CA ARG A 5 -65.95 7.81 -3.68
C ARG A 5 -65.44 7.58 -2.23
N GLN A 6 -64.82 8.55 -1.57
CA GLN A 6 -65.25 9.93 -1.29
C GLN A 6 -64.04 10.86 -1.05
N ALA A 7 -64.00 12.07 -1.65
CA ALA A 7 -64.43 13.38 -1.12
C ALA A 7 -63.41 13.98 -0.11
N LYS A 8 -63.11 15.29 -0.03
CA LYS A 8 -63.93 16.47 -0.24
C LYS A 8 -63.07 17.76 -0.13
N VAL A 9 -63.38 18.74 -0.99
CA VAL A 9 -63.42 20.22 -0.77
C VAL A 9 -62.17 21.11 -0.82
N SER A 10 -62.47 22.29 -1.34
CA SER A 10 -61.71 23.39 -1.89
C SER A 10 -61.80 24.63 -0.97
N ASN A 11 -60.79 25.50 -1.13
CA ASN A 11 -60.85 26.97 -1.08
C ASN A 11 -60.52 27.75 0.21
N TYR A 12 -59.84 28.88 -0.07
CA TYR A 12 -59.61 30.12 0.68
C TYR A 12 -58.39 30.26 1.61
N GLY A 13 -57.46 31.14 1.17
CA GLY A 13 -57.10 32.38 1.87
C GLY A 13 -56.16 32.30 3.08
N GLY A 14 -55.31 33.32 3.23
CA GLY A 14 -54.74 33.68 4.54
C GLY A 14 -53.22 33.81 4.58
N CYS A 15 -52.78 35.07 4.47
CA CYS A 15 -51.48 35.56 4.90
C CYS A 15 -51.43 35.72 6.44
N GLU A 16 -50.23 35.92 7.00
CA GLU A 16 -49.88 36.33 8.38
C GLU A 16 -49.76 35.24 9.47
N SER A 17 -48.91 35.33 10.50
CA SER A 17 -47.69 36.11 10.81
C SER A 17 -47.22 35.71 12.23
N LEU A 18 -45.96 35.98 12.58
CA LEU A 18 -45.44 36.39 13.92
C LEU A 18 -43.90 36.54 13.79
N ARG A 19 -43.35 37.71 13.42
CA ARG A 19 -42.87 38.87 14.24
C ARG A 19 -41.94 38.44 15.39
N PHE A 20 -40.74 39.00 15.60
CA PHE A 20 -40.30 40.40 15.86
C PHE A 20 -38.81 40.55 15.44
N ALA A 21 -38.16 41.69 15.21
CA ALA A 21 -38.49 43.10 15.04
C ALA A 21 -37.24 43.86 14.51
N GLN A 22 -37.54 45.00 13.89
CA GLN A 22 -36.72 46.05 13.26
C GLN A 22 -35.87 46.86 14.30
N PRO A 23 -35.01 47.87 13.95
CA PRO A 23 -35.39 49.06 13.14
C PRO A 23 -34.28 49.63 12.17
N SER A 24 -34.66 50.12 10.96
CA SER A 24 -34.83 51.54 10.54
C SER A 24 -33.50 52.23 10.12
N SER A 25 -33.33 53.00 9.04
CA SER A 25 -34.26 53.66 8.09
C SER A 25 -33.46 54.40 6.98
N THR A 26 -34.04 54.45 5.76
CA THR A 26 -34.14 55.61 4.81
C THR A 26 -32.88 56.28 4.22
N HIS A 27 -32.82 56.80 2.98
CA HIS A 27 -33.82 57.19 1.96
C HIS A 27 -33.11 57.37 0.58
N ASP A 28 -33.89 57.23 -0.51
CA ASP A 28 -33.75 57.81 -1.87
C ASP A 28 -32.54 57.44 -2.77
N GLY A 29 -32.62 57.22 -4.09
CA GLY A 29 -33.69 57.35 -5.09
C GLY A 29 -33.05 57.56 -6.49
N LEU A 30 -33.63 56.91 -7.51
CA LEU A 30 -33.49 57.12 -8.97
C LEU A 30 -32.23 56.69 -9.78
N HIS A 31 -32.47 55.66 -10.63
CA HIS A 31 -32.42 55.67 -12.11
C HIS A 31 -31.25 56.37 -12.86
N ILE A 32 -30.47 55.62 -13.65
CA ILE A 32 -30.37 55.70 -15.14
C ILE A 32 -29.19 54.85 -15.70
N VAL A 33 -29.51 54.23 -16.84
CA VAL A 33 -28.71 53.51 -17.85
C VAL A 33 -27.44 54.24 -18.30
N SER A 34 -26.30 53.52 -18.44
CA SER A 34 -25.43 53.52 -19.65
C SER A 34 -24.03 52.91 -19.39
N ARG A 35 -23.67 51.86 -20.14
CA ARG A 35 -22.27 51.59 -20.57
C ARG A 35 -21.93 52.59 -21.72
N PRO A 36 -20.66 52.89 -22.14
CA PRO A 36 -19.48 52.01 -22.13
C PRO A 36 -18.09 52.72 -21.96
N ALA A 37 -17.02 51.95 -22.17
CA ALA A 37 -15.73 52.31 -22.81
C ALA A 37 -14.43 52.40 -21.95
N GLN A 38 -13.54 51.49 -22.33
CA GLN A 38 -12.07 51.44 -22.25
C GLN A 38 -11.28 52.73 -21.93
N ARG A 39 -10.21 52.61 -21.13
CA ARG A 39 -8.81 52.82 -21.58
C ARG A 39 -7.75 52.43 -20.53
N LYS A 40 -6.57 52.07 -21.05
CA LYS A 40 -5.31 51.62 -20.43
C LYS A 40 -4.55 52.71 -19.65
N GLY A 41 -3.68 52.28 -18.74
CA GLY A 41 -2.51 53.01 -18.19
C GLY A 41 -2.28 52.63 -16.71
N ALA A 42 -1.42 51.67 -16.38
CA ALA A 42 0.04 51.77 -16.20
C ALA A 42 0.47 52.74 -15.07
N ASP A 43 0.94 52.12 -13.98
CA ASP A 43 1.85 52.54 -12.91
C ASP A 43 1.53 53.76 -12.03
N PHE A 44 1.58 53.57 -10.70
CA PHE A 44 2.52 54.25 -9.78
C PHE A 44 2.22 53.93 -8.29
N ASN A 45 3.25 53.39 -7.62
CA ASN A 45 3.62 53.51 -6.19
C ASN A 45 2.58 53.34 -5.07
N PHE A 46 2.80 52.31 -4.22
CA PHE A 46 2.50 52.43 -2.79
C PHE A 46 3.65 51.84 -1.96
N CYS A 47 4.52 52.74 -1.48
CA CYS A 47 5.46 52.45 -0.40
C CYS A 47 4.90 53.15 0.84
N SER A 48 4.16 52.44 1.69
CA SER A 48 3.77 52.92 3.02
C SER A 48 4.46 52.08 4.08
N ARG A 49 5.48 52.71 4.67
CA ARG A 49 6.23 52.28 5.84
C ARG A 49 5.34 52.46 7.07
N THR A 50 5.02 51.38 7.79
CA THR A 50 4.56 51.47 9.17
C THR A 50 5.34 50.48 10.03
N SER A 51 6.13 51.08 10.91
CA SER A 51 6.88 50.50 12.01
C SER A 51 5.93 49.82 13.02
N GLY A 52 6.27 48.60 13.41
CA GLY A 52 5.69 47.90 14.55
C GLY A 52 6.72 46.92 15.10
N ASP A 53 7.44 47.37 16.13
CA ASP A 53 8.35 46.55 16.92
C ASP A 53 7.55 45.43 17.62
N SER A 54 7.97 44.18 17.40
CA SER A 54 7.71 43.11 18.36
C SER A 54 8.87 42.12 18.32
N SER A 55 9.69 42.22 19.36
CA SER A 55 10.89 41.47 19.65
C SER A 55 10.59 40.01 20.00
N TYR A 56 10.85 39.09 19.07
CA TYR A 56 11.17 37.69 19.39
C TYR A 56 12.22 37.15 18.39
N PHE A 57 13.41 36.85 18.92
CA PHE A 57 14.45 35.95 18.40
C PHE A 57 14.45 35.68 16.87
N GLN A 58 15.12 36.54 16.11
CA GLN A 58 15.58 36.21 14.76
C GLN A 58 16.94 35.48 14.86
N PRO A 59 17.08 34.25 14.34
CA PRO A 59 18.42 33.68 14.17
C PRO A 59 19.22 34.51 13.14
N PRO A 60 20.56 34.53 13.24
CA PRO A 60 21.40 35.46 12.51
C PRO A 60 21.23 35.35 10.98
N ARG A 61 21.00 36.51 10.35
CA ARG A 61 20.67 36.70 8.91
C ARG A 61 21.67 36.09 7.91
N CYS A 62 22.88 35.72 8.35
CA CYS A 62 23.93 35.19 7.48
C CYS A 62 23.64 33.79 6.94
N ILE A 63 22.87 32.96 7.66
CA ILE A 63 22.52 31.61 7.18
C ILE A 63 21.42 31.69 6.09
N ARG A 64 20.51 32.66 6.18
CA ARG A 64 19.42 32.87 5.21
C ARG A 64 19.93 33.40 3.85
N ALA A 65 20.98 34.21 3.85
CA ALA A 65 21.59 34.75 2.64
C ALA A 65 22.43 33.70 1.89
N ALA A 66 23.20 32.87 2.60
CA ALA A 66 24.01 31.81 2.01
C ALA A 66 23.17 30.62 1.49
N ALA A 67 22.02 30.35 2.11
CA ALA A 67 21.07 29.35 1.63
C ALA A 67 20.17 29.85 0.50
N SER A 68 20.06 31.17 0.26
CA SER A 68 19.18 31.75 -0.75
C SER A 68 19.44 31.27 -2.20
N PRO A 69 20.68 31.13 -2.70
CA PRO A 69 20.91 30.57 -4.04
C PRO A 69 20.53 29.10 -4.12
N PHE A 70 20.77 28.31 -3.07
CA PHE A 70 20.41 26.89 -3.02
C PHE A 70 18.90 26.69 -2.95
N VAL A 71 18.19 27.48 -2.13
CA VAL A 71 16.74 27.43 -2.01
C VAL A 71 16.06 27.90 -3.30
N ASN A 72 16.57 28.94 -3.96
CA ASN A 72 16.05 29.39 -5.25
C ASN A 72 16.30 28.38 -6.38
N THR A 73 17.49 27.76 -6.40
CA THR A 73 17.82 26.73 -7.39
C THR A 73 17.00 25.46 -7.14
N TYR A 74 16.83 25.06 -5.88
CA TYR A 74 15.96 23.96 -5.51
C TYR A 74 14.49 24.24 -5.84
N GLY A 75 13.99 25.47 -5.62
CA GLY A 75 12.64 25.88 -5.99
C GLY A 75 12.40 25.89 -7.50
N ARG A 76 13.40 26.32 -8.30
CA ARG A 76 13.37 26.22 -9.77
C ARG A 76 13.40 24.77 -10.24
N PHE A 77 14.22 23.94 -9.62
CA PHE A 77 14.28 22.51 -9.91
C PHE A 77 12.98 21.81 -9.53
N ALA A 78 12.41 22.10 -8.36
CA ALA A 78 11.16 21.55 -7.88
C ALA A 78 9.97 21.97 -8.76
N SER A 79 9.93 23.22 -9.22
CA SER A 79 8.88 23.70 -10.15
C SER A 79 9.02 23.11 -11.56
N TRP A 80 10.25 22.98 -12.07
CA TRP A 80 10.51 22.25 -13.32
C TRP A 80 10.09 20.77 -13.21
N LYS A 81 10.41 20.14 -12.08
CA LYS A 81 10.04 18.75 -11.78
C LYS A 81 8.53 18.57 -11.61
N ALA A 82 7.85 19.52 -10.98
CA ALA A 82 6.39 19.53 -10.88
C ALA A 82 5.72 19.63 -12.26
N GLY A 83 6.36 20.33 -13.21
CA GLY A 83 5.92 20.39 -14.61
C GLY A 83 6.00 19.05 -15.36
N LEU A 84 6.78 18.07 -14.88
CA LEU A 84 6.90 16.74 -15.48
C LEU A 84 5.77 15.78 -15.06
N GLY A 85 4.94 16.14 -14.08
CA GLY A 85 3.81 15.32 -13.64
C GLY A 85 4.23 13.92 -13.17
N LEU A 86 5.40 13.81 -12.55
CA LEU A 86 5.94 12.53 -12.09
C LEU A 86 5.18 12.05 -10.86
N THR A 87 4.65 10.84 -10.93
CA THR A 87 4.00 10.17 -9.80
C THR A 87 5.03 9.39 -8.98
N ASN A 88 4.79 9.28 -7.68
CA ASN A 88 5.57 8.43 -6.79
C ASN A 88 5.57 6.98 -7.30
N PRO A 89 6.75 6.37 -7.53
CA PRO A 89 6.87 5.01 -8.08
C PRO A 89 6.47 3.91 -7.08
N GLY A 90 6.14 4.26 -5.84
CA GLY A 90 5.92 3.31 -4.76
C GLY A 90 7.25 2.80 -4.18
N THR A 91 7.16 1.86 -3.24
CA THR A 91 8.36 1.31 -2.59
C THR A 91 9.01 0.22 -3.43
N THR A 92 10.31 0.03 -3.24
CA THR A 92 11.12 -0.99 -3.94
C THR A 92 10.64 -2.42 -3.67
N GLU A 93 10.13 -2.68 -2.47
CA GLU A 93 9.58 -3.99 -2.07
C GLU A 93 8.25 -4.28 -2.76
N ASN A 94 7.46 -3.23 -2.97
CA ASN A 94 6.16 -3.35 -3.60
C ASN A 94 6.27 -3.58 -5.11
N MET A 95 7.43 -3.37 -5.72
CA MET A 95 7.62 -3.53 -7.17
C MET A 95 7.31 -4.95 -7.67
N GLN A 96 7.64 -5.97 -6.87
CA GLN A 96 7.37 -7.37 -7.20
C GLN A 96 6.09 -7.88 -6.53
N LYS A 97 5.39 -7.05 -5.75
CA LYS A 97 4.28 -7.50 -4.91
C LYS A 97 3.13 -8.01 -5.75
N GLU A 98 2.79 -7.35 -6.85
CA GLU A 98 1.69 -7.75 -7.72
C GLU A 98 1.92 -9.14 -8.30
N VAL A 99 3.13 -9.43 -8.82
CA VAL A 99 3.47 -10.75 -9.36
C VAL A 99 3.55 -11.81 -8.24
N LYS A 100 4.20 -11.50 -7.13
CA LYS A 100 4.29 -12.41 -5.96
C LYS A 100 2.93 -12.74 -5.37
N MET A 101 1.98 -11.81 -5.43
CA MET A 101 0.58 -12.04 -5.01
C MET A 101 -0.20 -12.81 -6.08
N THR A 102 0.13 -12.79 -7.37
CA THR A 102 -0.53 -13.68 -8.34
C THR A 102 -0.09 -15.14 -8.22
N HIS A 103 1.13 -15.38 -7.76
CA HIS A 103 1.68 -16.73 -7.58
C HIS A 103 1.05 -17.48 -6.41
N ALA A 104 0.92 -18.79 -6.56
CA ALA A 104 0.44 -19.68 -5.50
C ALA A 104 1.56 -20.04 -4.49
N THR A 105 2.84 -19.90 -4.83
CA THR A 105 3.98 -20.30 -3.97
C THR A 105 3.93 -19.70 -2.56
N ASN A 106 3.49 -18.45 -2.41
CA ASN A 106 3.46 -17.77 -1.12
C ASN A 106 2.26 -18.16 -0.25
N HIS A 107 1.24 -18.77 -0.86
CA HIS A 107 -0.03 -19.10 -0.21
C HIS A 107 -0.24 -20.60 -0.07
N ILE A 108 0.57 -21.40 -0.76
CA ILE A 108 0.51 -22.85 -0.66
C ILE A 108 1.10 -23.30 0.68
N PHE A 109 0.47 -24.31 1.26
CA PHE A 109 0.89 -24.94 2.48
C PHE A 109 0.73 -26.44 2.32
N ASP A 110 1.37 -27.19 3.20
CA ASP A 110 1.41 -28.65 3.17
C ASP A 110 0.87 -29.17 4.50
N GLY A 111 0.02 -30.20 4.44
CA GLY A 111 -0.72 -30.69 5.59
C GLY A 111 -1.99 -29.90 5.89
N ALA A 112 -2.56 -30.13 7.07
CA ALA A 112 -3.81 -29.48 7.46
C ALA A 112 -3.55 -28.22 8.29
N ARG A 113 -4.25 -27.12 8.00
CA ARG A 113 -4.14 -25.85 8.73
C ARG A 113 -5.51 -25.38 9.22
N ALA A 114 -5.57 -24.85 10.43
CA ALA A 114 -6.77 -24.19 10.93
C ALA A 114 -6.39 -22.83 11.53
N ASP A 115 -6.86 -21.75 10.92
CA ASP A 115 -6.71 -20.39 11.45
C ASP A 115 -8.03 -19.94 12.06
N LEU A 116 -8.03 -19.65 13.36
CA LEU A 116 -9.15 -19.04 14.06
C LEU A 116 -8.78 -17.61 14.41
N SER A 117 -9.32 -16.66 13.66
CA SER A 117 -9.16 -15.24 13.94
C SER A 117 -10.39 -14.69 14.65
N LYS A 118 -10.15 -13.85 15.66
CA LYS A 118 -11.18 -13.20 16.44
C LYS A 118 -10.94 -11.70 16.44
N ALA A 119 -11.83 -10.96 15.79
CA ALA A 119 -11.84 -9.50 15.82
C ALA A 119 -12.53 -9.05 17.11
N LEU A 120 -11.77 -8.40 18.00
CA LEU A 120 -12.23 -7.92 19.29
C LEU A 120 -12.70 -6.47 19.23
N SER A 121 -12.09 -5.65 18.38
CA SER A 121 -12.44 -4.25 18.15
C SER A 121 -12.09 -3.84 16.72
N PHE A 122 -12.86 -2.93 16.12
CA PHE A 122 -12.61 -2.38 14.78
C PHE A 122 -11.95 -1.01 14.81
N ASN A 123 -12.13 -0.22 15.88
CA ASN A 123 -11.52 1.09 16.03
C ASN A 123 -11.14 1.35 17.50
N PRO A 124 -9.87 1.17 17.91
CA PRO A 124 -8.74 0.67 17.12
C PRO A 124 -8.94 -0.81 16.74
N ALA A 125 -8.42 -1.22 15.58
CA ALA A 125 -8.55 -2.59 15.09
C ALA A 125 -7.69 -3.52 15.95
N PHE A 126 -8.31 -4.44 16.66
CA PHE A 126 -7.63 -5.43 17.48
C PHE A 126 -8.15 -6.82 17.13
N GLN A 127 -7.26 -7.66 16.63
CA GLN A 127 -7.58 -9.01 16.18
C GLN A 127 -6.58 -10.00 16.79
N VAL A 128 -7.10 -11.13 17.27
CA VAL A 128 -6.31 -12.21 17.82
C VAL A 128 -6.48 -13.43 16.92
N THR A 129 -5.40 -14.09 16.53
CA THR A 129 -5.39 -15.22 15.61
C THR A 129 -4.72 -16.42 16.25
N HIS A 130 -5.43 -17.54 16.30
CA HIS A 130 -4.93 -18.83 16.71
C HIS A 130 -4.72 -19.67 15.45
N SER A 131 -3.48 -19.94 15.08
CA SER A 131 -3.15 -20.74 13.91
C SER A 131 -2.60 -22.09 14.33
N PHE A 132 -3.28 -23.15 13.90
CA PHE A 132 -2.93 -24.54 14.12
C PHE A 132 -2.44 -25.11 12.79
N ASN A 133 -1.16 -25.45 12.70
CA ASN A 133 -0.61 -26.20 11.58
C ASN A 133 -0.40 -27.64 12.03
N LEU A 134 -1.11 -28.59 11.42
CA LEU A 134 -0.90 -30.01 11.62
C LEU A 134 0.35 -30.45 10.85
N ALA A 135 1.09 -31.39 11.43
CA ALA A 135 2.36 -31.84 10.87
C ALA A 135 2.22 -32.31 9.42
N SER A 136 3.17 -31.92 8.58
CA SER A 136 3.44 -32.51 7.27
C SER A 136 4.76 -33.31 7.34
N TYR A 137 5.05 -34.10 6.32
CA TYR A 137 6.33 -34.79 6.14
C TYR A 137 7.56 -33.87 6.33
N ASN A 138 7.46 -32.59 5.98
CA ASN A 138 8.58 -31.64 6.07
C ASN A 138 8.54 -30.71 7.28
N ASN A 139 7.36 -30.52 7.90
CA ASN A 139 7.18 -29.54 8.97
C ASN A 139 6.43 -30.18 10.15
N PRO A 140 6.94 -30.07 11.39
CA PRO A 140 6.23 -30.56 12.56
C PRO A 140 4.92 -29.79 12.77
N ALA A 141 4.02 -30.37 13.56
CA ALA A 141 2.81 -29.66 13.98
C ALA A 141 3.24 -28.45 14.81
N THR A 142 2.66 -27.29 14.54
CA THR A 142 2.97 -26.05 15.24
C THR A 142 1.69 -25.31 15.61
N TYR A 143 1.69 -24.73 16.79
CA TYR A 143 0.66 -23.80 17.22
C TYR A 143 1.27 -22.41 17.33
N ASN A 144 0.70 -21.44 16.61
CA ASN A 144 1.12 -20.04 16.63
C ASN A 144 -0.05 -19.17 17.05
N PHE A 145 0.17 -18.43 18.14
CA PHE A 145 -0.72 -17.41 18.64
C PHE A 145 -0.25 -16.04 18.16
N GLY A 146 -1.07 -15.36 17.37
CA GLY A 146 -0.83 -14.01 16.87
C GLY A 146 -1.81 -12.99 17.45
N ALA A 147 -1.36 -11.77 17.66
CA ALA A 147 -2.21 -10.62 17.93
C ALA A 147 -1.80 -9.46 17.02
N VAL A 148 -2.79 -8.80 16.44
CA VAL A 148 -2.62 -7.61 15.61
C VAL A 148 -3.38 -6.47 16.26
N PHE A 149 -2.69 -5.35 16.43
CA PHE A 149 -3.24 -4.08 16.88
C PHE A 149 -2.94 -3.03 15.82
N ALA A 150 -3.96 -2.41 15.25
CA ALA A 150 -3.83 -1.33 14.30
C ALA A 150 -4.63 -0.11 14.74
N ASN A 151 -3.94 1.00 14.83
CA ASN A 151 -4.46 2.35 15.00
C ASN A 151 -3.98 3.19 13.81
N GLY A 152 -4.61 4.34 13.53
CA GLY A 152 -4.41 5.11 12.29
C GLY A 152 -2.94 5.25 11.84
N ASP A 153 -2.04 5.53 12.79
CA ASP A 153 -0.61 5.72 12.50
C ASP A 153 0.32 4.64 13.11
N LEU A 154 -0.23 3.60 13.73
CA LEU A 154 0.52 2.56 14.43
C LEU A 154 -0.08 1.18 14.15
N PHE A 155 0.69 0.33 13.49
CA PHE A 155 0.36 -1.07 13.26
C PHE A 155 1.35 -1.95 14.00
N MET A 156 0.86 -2.83 14.88
CA MET A 156 1.65 -3.76 15.65
C MET A 156 1.11 -5.16 15.42
N GLN A 157 2.00 -6.11 15.24
CA GLN A 157 1.70 -7.53 15.14
C GLN A 157 2.71 -8.27 15.99
N GLY A 158 2.24 -9.11 16.90
CA GLY A 158 3.07 -10.02 17.68
C GLY A 158 2.59 -11.45 17.46
N GLY A 159 3.50 -12.41 17.49
CA GLY A 159 3.20 -13.82 17.40
C GLY A 159 4.11 -14.63 18.32
N SER A 160 3.60 -15.70 18.90
CA SER A 160 4.37 -16.66 19.68
C SER A 160 4.02 -18.07 19.22
N ASP A 161 5.05 -18.86 18.91
CA ASP A 161 4.93 -20.28 18.62
C ASP A 161 5.02 -21.10 19.90
N HIS A 162 4.56 -22.35 19.86
CA HIS A 162 4.63 -23.30 20.97
C HIS A 162 6.06 -23.66 21.41
N ASP A 163 7.06 -23.42 20.56
CA ASP A 163 8.48 -23.69 20.86
C ASP A 163 9.16 -22.50 21.54
N GLY A 164 8.40 -21.43 21.81
CA GLY A 164 8.92 -20.19 22.39
C GLY A 164 9.56 -19.25 21.37
N ASN A 165 9.41 -19.52 20.06
CA ASN A 165 9.79 -18.53 19.04
C ASN A 165 8.80 -17.37 19.07
N VAL A 166 9.31 -16.15 19.19
CA VAL A 166 8.50 -14.93 19.24
C VAL A 166 8.80 -14.09 18.02
N THR A 167 7.76 -13.71 17.29
CA THR A 167 7.85 -12.78 16.16
C THR A 167 7.11 -11.49 16.51
N GLY A 168 7.63 -10.36 16.08
CA GLY A 168 7.05 -9.04 16.32
C GLY A 168 7.30 -8.14 15.14
N ARG A 169 6.30 -7.34 14.77
CA ARG A 169 6.37 -6.33 13.73
C ARG A 169 5.65 -5.08 14.20
N LEU A 170 6.31 -3.94 14.11
CA LEU A 170 5.78 -2.64 14.48
C LEU A 170 6.02 -1.66 13.33
N ASN A 171 4.96 -1.16 12.71
CA ASN A 171 5.01 -0.09 11.73
C ASN A 171 4.44 1.18 12.37
N ARG A 172 5.24 2.24 12.43
CA ARG A 172 4.84 3.57 12.92
C ARG A 172 4.96 4.58 11.80
N GLY A 173 3.84 5.19 11.42
CA GLY A 173 3.82 6.33 10.50
C GLY A 173 4.07 7.64 11.25
N TRP A 174 5.23 8.28 11.05
CA TRP A 174 5.50 9.61 11.61
C TRP A 174 4.75 10.70 10.85
N SER A 175 4.52 10.47 9.56
CA SER A 175 3.79 11.32 8.64
C SER A 175 3.20 10.41 7.54
N SER A 176 2.35 10.94 6.66
CA SER A 176 1.84 10.20 5.49
C SER A 176 2.94 9.66 4.58
N ASN A 177 4.10 10.31 4.61
CA ASN A 177 5.22 10.06 3.72
C ASN A 177 6.39 9.33 4.40
N ASN A 178 6.34 9.13 5.72
CA ASN A 178 7.47 8.58 6.47
C ASN A 178 7.00 7.50 7.45
N ILE A 179 7.43 6.27 7.20
CA ILE A 179 7.02 5.09 7.97
C ILE A 179 8.28 4.37 8.45
N THR A 180 8.38 4.15 9.76
CA THR A 180 9.39 3.28 10.35
C THR A 180 8.75 1.92 10.61
N LYS A 181 9.40 0.85 10.16
CA LYS A 181 8.99 -0.54 10.39
C LYS A 181 10.09 -1.24 11.19
N VAL A 182 9.72 -1.95 12.23
CA VAL A 182 10.63 -2.74 13.08
C VAL A 182 10.10 -4.16 13.04
N GLN A 183 10.94 -5.13 12.68
CA GLN A 183 10.62 -6.55 12.73
C GLN A 183 11.62 -7.24 13.63
N MET A 184 11.14 -8.00 14.60
CA MET A 184 11.94 -8.80 15.52
C MET A 184 11.48 -10.24 15.44
N GLN A 185 12.41 -11.18 15.34
CA GLN A 185 12.14 -12.60 15.51
C GLN A 185 13.18 -13.16 16.46
N ILE A 186 12.71 -13.63 17.61
CA ILE A 186 13.52 -14.23 18.64
C ILE A 186 13.26 -15.72 18.54
N ALA A 187 14.29 -16.48 18.15
CA ALA A 187 14.20 -17.92 18.13
C ALA A 187 14.72 -18.47 19.47
N ASN A 188 14.00 -19.44 20.05
CA ASN A 188 14.37 -20.07 21.32
C ASN A 188 15.45 -21.16 21.14
N ASN A 189 15.73 -21.55 19.90
CA ASN A 189 16.75 -22.56 19.60
C ASN A 189 18.17 -21.98 19.69
N PRO A 190 19.12 -22.65 20.39
CA PRO A 190 20.49 -22.16 20.56
C PRO A 190 21.29 -22.05 19.26
N ASN A 191 20.83 -22.72 18.19
CA ASN A 191 21.44 -22.65 16.85
C ASN A 191 20.74 -21.64 15.93
N ALA A 192 19.60 -21.09 16.33
CA ALA A 192 18.83 -20.15 15.53
C ALA A 192 19.18 -18.72 15.95
N GLN A 193 19.64 -17.92 15.00
CA GLN A 193 19.98 -16.53 15.27
C GLN A 193 18.69 -15.70 15.39
N SER A 194 18.54 -14.99 16.50
CA SER A 194 17.53 -13.94 16.64
C SER A 194 17.80 -12.85 15.60
N MET A 195 16.77 -12.45 14.86
CA MET A 195 16.87 -11.41 13.84
C MET A 195 16.12 -10.15 14.24
N LEU A 196 16.79 -9.00 14.14
CA LEU A 196 16.21 -7.68 14.29
C LEU A 196 16.38 -6.92 12.97
N GLN A 197 15.28 -6.53 12.35
CA GLN A 197 15.25 -5.73 11.13
C GLN A 197 14.62 -4.37 11.42
N LEU A 198 15.35 -3.31 11.12
CA LEU A 198 14.88 -1.93 11.20
C LEU A 198 14.77 -1.41 9.77
N GLU A 199 13.59 -0.93 9.38
CA GLU A 199 13.33 -0.39 8.05
C GLU A 199 12.77 1.02 8.18
N GLN A 200 13.36 1.97 7.46
CA GLN A 200 12.89 3.33 7.33
C GLN A 200 12.46 3.56 5.88
N ASP A 201 11.17 3.81 5.68
CA ASP A 201 10.55 4.00 4.38
C ASP A 201 10.12 5.46 4.26
N TYR A 202 10.76 6.18 3.34
CA TYR A 202 10.48 7.58 3.05
C TYR A 202 10.03 7.74 1.60
N GLN A 203 8.78 8.17 1.43
CA GLN A 203 8.16 8.37 0.13
C GLN A 203 8.09 9.86 -0.20
N GLY A 204 8.91 10.28 -1.16
CA GLY A 204 8.85 11.61 -1.76
C GLY A 204 7.73 11.72 -2.81
N GLN A 205 7.67 12.88 -3.48
CA GLN A 205 6.69 13.10 -4.54
C GLN A 205 7.00 12.27 -5.80
N ASP A 206 8.27 12.07 -6.10
CA ASP A 206 8.74 11.41 -7.34
C ASP A 206 9.84 10.36 -7.10
N TYR A 207 10.24 10.18 -5.83
CA TYR A 207 11.24 9.20 -5.41
C TYR A 207 10.78 8.47 -4.15
N SER A 208 11.30 7.26 -3.96
CA SER A 208 11.13 6.47 -2.74
C SER A 208 12.50 6.06 -2.24
N LEU A 209 12.75 6.26 -0.95
CA LEU A 209 13.96 5.85 -0.26
C LEU A 209 13.59 4.84 0.81
N ASN A 210 14.21 3.67 0.76
CA ASN A 210 14.05 2.62 1.76
C ASN A 210 15.42 2.29 2.35
N LEU A 211 15.55 2.35 3.67
CA LEU A 211 16.75 1.98 4.39
C LEU A 211 16.42 0.82 5.32
N LYS A 212 17.05 -0.34 5.13
CA LYS A 212 16.92 -1.51 6.01
C LYS A 212 18.23 -1.79 6.71
N ALA A 213 18.17 -2.12 7.97
CA ALA A 213 19.28 -2.64 8.76
C ALA A 213 18.84 -3.96 9.39
N ILE A 214 19.54 -5.06 9.06
CA ILE A 214 19.29 -6.39 9.59
C ILE A 214 20.46 -6.76 10.50
N ASN A 215 20.12 -7.12 11.74
CA ASN A 215 21.05 -7.46 12.80
C ASN A 215 22.15 -6.40 13.02
N PRO A 216 21.80 -5.12 13.22
CA PRO A 216 22.78 -4.10 13.53
C PRO A 216 23.38 -4.38 14.92
N SER A 217 24.63 -4.80 14.99
CA SER A 217 25.37 -4.89 16.25
C SER A 217 26.25 -3.64 16.40
N PRO A 218 25.93 -2.72 17.33
CA PRO A 218 26.72 -1.50 17.51
C PRO A 218 28.12 -1.76 18.11
N ILE A 219 28.35 -2.95 18.67
CA ILE A 219 29.60 -3.33 19.34
C ILE A 219 30.63 -3.85 18.34
N ASP A 220 30.23 -4.76 17.45
CA ASP A 220 31.14 -5.36 16.47
C ASP A 220 31.09 -4.66 15.10
N GLY A 221 30.14 -3.73 14.94
CA GLY A 221 29.86 -3.08 13.65
C GLY A 221 29.42 -4.06 12.57
N THR A 222 28.93 -5.24 12.97
CA THR A 222 28.38 -6.25 12.06
C THR A 222 26.91 -5.96 11.78
N GLY A 223 26.45 -6.37 10.61
CA GLY A 223 25.09 -6.12 10.18
C GLY A 223 24.98 -6.02 8.66
N ILE A 224 23.75 -6.16 8.17
CA ILE A 224 23.42 -5.97 6.77
C ILE A 224 22.66 -4.66 6.66
N TYR A 225 23.20 -3.72 5.90
CA TYR A 225 22.54 -2.46 5.60
C TYR A 225 22.13 -2.47 4.14
N VAL A 226 20.85 -2.29 3.88
CA VAL A 226 20.29 -2.22 2.53
C VAL A 226 19.76 -0.81 2.32
N GLY A 227 20.32 -0.09 1.36
CA GLY A 227 19.82 1.21 0.93
C GLY A 227 19.24 1.10 -0.47
N SER A 228 17.92 1.26 -0.60
CA SER A 228 17.22 1.23 -1.86
C SER A 228 16.71 2.63 -2.22
N TYR A 229 17.00 3.07 -3.43
CA TYR A 229 16.54 4.36 -3.97
C TYR A 229 15.86 4.12 -5.31
N LEU A 230 14.62 4.58 -5.44
CA LEU A 230 13.82 4.45 -6.65
C LEU A 230 13.30 5.83 -7.06
N GLN A 231 13.49 6.20 -8.32
CA GLN A 231 13.07 7.49 -8.85
C GLN A 231 12.30 7.31 -10.16
N SER A 232 11.16 7.99 -10.27
CA SER A 232 10.41 8.09 -11.53
C SER A 232 11.15 9.01 -12.49
N VAL A 233 11.65 8.47 -13.61
CA VAL A 233 12.31 9.25 -14.67
C VAL A 233 11.28 9.76 -15.68
N THR A 234 10.25 8.95 -15.94
CA THR A 234 9.07 9.34 -16.72
C THR A 234 7.82 8.92 -15.95
N PRO A 235 6.62 9.40 -16.32
CA PRO A 235 5.37 8.95 -15.71
C PRO A 235 5.13 7.44 -15.79
N ARG A 236 5.91 6.72 -16.61
CA ARG A 236 5.78 5.28 -16.86
C ARG A 236 7.00 4.46 -16.46
N LEU A 237 8.17 5.08 -16.38
CA LEU A 237 9.43 4.41 -16.13
C LEU A 237 10.04 4.94 -14.84
N ALA A 238 10.22 4.06 -13.87
CA ALA A 238 10.98 4.32 -12.66
C ALA A 238 12.25 3.46 -12.66
N LEU A 239 13.37 4.10 -12.34
CA LEU A 239 14.67 3.47 -12.24
C LEU A 239 15.17 3.63 -10.81
N GLY A 240 15.86 2.61 -10.32
CA GLY A 240 16.41 2.61 -8.99
C GLY A 240 17.64 1.75 -8.87
N PHE A 241 18.26 1.83 -7.72
CA PHE A 241 19.34 0.93 -7.32
C PHE A 241 19.14 0.56 -5.86
N GLU A 242 19.59 -0.62 -5.51
CA GLU A 242 19.61 -1.10 -4.14
C GLU A 242 21.03 -1.55 -3.82
N THR A 243 21.61 -0.98 -2.77
CA THR A 243 22.96 -1.32 -2.33
C THR A 243 22.85 -2.07 -1.01
N VAL A 244 23.23 -3.34 -1.04
CA VAL A 244 23.38 -4.20 0.13
C VAL A 244 24.84 -4.11 0.58
N HIS A 245 25.06 -3.56 1.76
CA HIS A 245 26.35 -3.54 2.44
C HIS A 245 26.27 -4.52 3.61
N GLN A 246 26.87 -5.70 3.44
CA GLN A 246 26.86 -6.76 4.44
C GLN A 246 28.24 -6.88 5.07
N ARG A 247 28.26 -6.82 6.41
CA ARG A 247 29.43 -7.11 7.22
C ARG A 247 29.13 -8.27 8.15
N VAL A 248 29.49 -9.48 7.72
CA VAL A 248 29.23 -10.74 8.45
C VAL A 248 30.21 -10.95 9.60
N GLY A 249 31.40 -10.35 9.51
CA GLY A 249 32.42 -10.44 10.55
C GLY A 249 33.43 -9.29 10.48
N PRO A 250 34.34 -9.19 11.45
CA PRO A 250 35.40 -8.18 11.44
C PRO A 250 36.33 -8.42 10.23
N GLY A 251 36.31 -7.48 9.26
CA GLY A 251 37.22 -7.46 8.11
C GLY A 251 36.63 -7.89 6.76
N MET A 252 35.46 -8.54 6.74
CA MET A 252 34.79 -8.96 5.51
C MET A 252 33.55 -8.09 5.28
N ALA A 253 33.74 -6.99 4.55
CA ALA A 253 32.67 -6.10 4.12
C ALA A 253 32.44 -6.29 2.63
N GLU A 254 31.26 -6.79 2.28
CA GLU A 254 30.85 -6.95 0.90
C GLU A 254 29.77 -5.92 0.58
N SER A 255 30.01 -5.15 -0.48
CA SER A 255 29.04 -4.20 -1.02
C SER A 255 28.56 -4.71 -2.37
N MET A 256 27.25 -4.80 -2.50
CA MET A 256 26.59 -5.36 -3.66
C MET A 256 25.50 -4.41 -4.11
N THR A 257 25.63 -3.88 -5.32
CA THR A 257 24.63 -2.98 -5.90
C THR A 257 23.80 -3.73 -6.92
N SER A 258 22.48 -3.69 -6.75
CA SER A 258 21.49 -4.14 -7.70
C SER A 258 20.81 -2.96 -8.38
N TYR A 259 20.31 -3.18 -9.60
CA TYR A 259 19.57 -2.20 -10.38
C TYR A 259 18.12 -2.61 -10.49
N LEU A 260 17.23 -1.63 -10.35
CA LEU A 260 15.78 -1.79 -10.35
C LEU A 260 15.20 -1.00 -11.53
N LEU A 261 14.30 -1.63 -12.27
CA LEU A 261 13.54 -1.00 -13.34
C LEU A 261 12.07 -1.39 -13.18
N ARG A 262 11.19 -0.38 -13.16
CA ARG A 262 9.75 -0.54 -13.20
C ARG A 262 9.20 0.19 -14.41
N TRP A 263 8.46 -0.52 -15.25
CA TRP A 263 7.80 0.02 -16.42
C TRP A 263 6.30 -0.26 -16.35
N THR A 264 5.49 0.80 -16.36
CA THR A 264 4.03 0.73 -16.31
C THR A 264 3.42 1.13 -17.66
N SER A 265 2.27 0.54 -17.95
CA SER A 265 1.52 0.84 -19.16
C SER A 265 0.84 2.22 -19.15
N PRO A 266 0.55 2.80 -20.34
CA PRO A 266 -0.22 4.04 -20.44
C PRO A 266 -1.61 3.91 -19.78
N PRO A 267 -2.14 4.97 -19.15
CA PRO A 267 -3.52 4.99 -18.71
C PRO A 267 -4.43 4.86 -19.93
N SER A 268 -5.34 3.89 -19.91
CA SER A 268 -6.29 3.69 -21.02
C SER A 268 -7.34 4.80 -21.00
N PRO A 269 -7.64 5.48 -22.11
CA PRO A 269 -8.58 6.60 -22.15
C PRO A 269 -10.06 6.22 -21.91
N VAL A 270 -10.36 4.96 -21.59
CA VAL A 270 -11.72 4.48 -21.29
C VAL A 270 -12.03 4.54 -19.78
N SER A 271 -11.02 4.62 -18.90
CA SER A 271 -11.25 4.81 -17.46
C SER A 271 -11.51 6.28 -17.07
N SER A 272 -11.35 7.22 -18.00
CA SER A 272 -11.68 8.63 -17.76
C SER A 272 -13.15 8.98 -18.00
N LEU A 273 -13.95 8.09 -18.58
CA LEU A 273 -15.39 8.28 -18.80
C LEU A 273 -16.28 7.77 -17.64
N SER A 274 -15.73 6.96 -16.73
CA SER A 274 -16.42 6.58 -15.47
C SER A 274 -16.07 7.52 -14.30
N ALA A 275 -15.42 8.65 -14.57
CA ALA A 275 -15.11 9.68 -13.58
C ALA A 275 -16.30 10.64 -13.30
N ALA A 276 -17.54 10.16 -13.43
CA ALA A 276 -18.73 10.85 -12.94
C ALA A 276 -19.27 10.09 -11.73
N ALA A 277 -19.26 10.78 -10.59
CA ALA A 277 -19.67 10.34 -9.24
C ALA A 277 -18.63 9.52 -8.44
N GLY A 278 -17.68 10.23 -7.81
CA GLY A 278 -17.07 9.77 -6.55
C GLY A 278 -15.68 9.11 -6.62
N ALA A 279 -14.80 9.52 -7.54
CA ALA A 279 -13.44 8.98 -7.63
C ALA A 279 -12.43 9.72 -6.70
N PRO A 280 -11.40 9.03 -6.16
CA PRO A 280 -10.38 9.61 -5.29
C PRO A 280 -9.39 10.51 -6.04
N ALA A 281 -8.61 11.28 -5.28
CA ALA A 281 -7.71 12.34 -5.71
C ALA A 281 -6.74 12.01 -6.88
N PRO A 282 -6.32 13.03 -7.66
CA PRO A 282 -5.33 12.89 -8.73
C PRO A 282 -3.96 12.53 -8.13
N GLY A 283 -3.49 11.29 -8.34
CA GLY A 283 -2.19 10.85 -7.86
C GLY A 283 -2.01 9.34 -7.71
N SER A 284 -3.09 8.56 -7.59
CA SER A 284 -3.01 7.11 -7.68
C SER A 284 -3.22 6.68 -9.13
N HIS A 285 -2.12 6.42 -9.83
CA HIS A 285 -2.18 5.76 -11.12
C HIS A 285 -2.82 4.39 -10.88
N GLU A 286 -4.07 4.20 -11.32
CA GLU A 286 -4.66 2.88 -11.43
C GLU A 286 -3.66 2.02 -12.23
N PRO A 287 -3.29 0.83 -11.75
CA PRO A 287 -2.31 0.01 -12.43
C PRO A 287 -2.80 -0.17 -13.86
N GLY A 288 -2.04 0.36 -14.81
CA GLY A 288 -2.36 0.19 -16.22
C GLY A 288 -2.43 -1.31 -16.54
N LYS A 289 -3.03 -1.67 -17.67
CA LYS A 289 -3.29 -3.05 -18.10
C LYS A 289 -2.13 -4.03 -17.82
N TRP A 290 -0.88 -3.57 -17.91
CA TRP A 290 0.31 -4.32 -17.52
C TRP A 290 1.38 -3.50 -16.77
N ILE A 291 2.22 -4.19 -16.00
CA ILE A 291 3.40 -3.71 -15.28
C ILE A 291 4.54 -4.69 -15.55
N ALA A 292 5.67 -4.21 -16.04
CA ALA A 292 6.91 -4.98 -16.18
C ALA A 292 7.95 -4.47 -15.19
N THR A 293 8.66 -5.37 -14.54
CA THR A 293 9.75 -5.00 -13.63
C THR A 293 10.97 -5.86 -13.88
N ALA A 294 12.15 -5.28 -13.73
CA ALA A 294 13.42 -6.00 -13.83
C ALA A 294 14.30 -5.63 -12.64
N HIS A 295 14.86 -6.64 -11.99
CA HIS A 295 15.79 -6.52 -10.88
C HIS A 295 17.07 -7.26 -11.25
N LEU A 296 18.17 -6.52 -11.38
CA LEU A 296 19.49 -7.08 -11.68
C LEU A 296 20.33 -7.00 -10.42
N GLN A 297 20.53 -8.12 -9.75
CA GLN A 297 21.33 -8.24 -8.54
C GLN A 297 22.73 -8.76 -8.90
N ALA A 298 23.78 -7.99 -8.55
CA ALA A 298 25.14 -8.53 -8.54
C ALA A 298 25.21 -9.67 -7.49
N PRO A 299 25.92 -10.79 -7.70
CA PRO A 299 26.87 -11.09 -8.76
C PRO A 299 26.25 -11.96 -9.87
N GLY A 300 25.09 -11.57 -10.41
CA GLY A 300 24.56 -12.14 -11.65
C GLY A 300 23.16 -12.75 -11.59
N ILE A 301 22.32 -12.39 -10.62
CA ILE A 301 20.91 -12.81 -10.59
C ILE A 301 20.09 -11.73 -11.32
N LEU A 302 19.45 -12.10 -12.42
CA LEU A 302 18.48 -11.27 -13.13
C LEU A 302 17.09 -11.82 -12.88
N GLN A 303 16.21 -11.02 -12.28
CA GLN A 303 14.80 -11.34 -12.12
C GLN A 303 13.96 -10.37 -12.95
N ALA A 304 13.22 -10.88 -13.92
CA ALA A 304 12.31 -10.10 -14.74
C ALA A 304 10.88 -10.57 -14.49
N THR A 305 10.00 -9.68 -14.10
CA THR A 305 8.61 -9.98 -13.82
C THR A 305 7.68 -9.19 -14.72
N TYR A 306 6.58 -9.80 -15.13
CA TYR A 306 5.55 -9.21 -15.96
C TYR A 306 4.20 -9.51 -15.37
N TRP A 307 3.48 -8.48 -14.97
CA TRP A 307 2.12 -8.57 -14.47
C TRP A 307 1.16 -7.95 -15.47
N GLN A 308 0.03 -8.60 -15.69
CA GLN A 308 -1.02 -8.08 -16.55
C GLN A 308 -2.40 -8.45 -16.01
N ARG A 309 -3.27 -7.44 -15.90
CA ARG A 309 -4.69 -7.63 -15.63
C ARG A 309 -5.40 -7.90 -16.95
N LEU A 310 -5.87 -9.13 -17.16
CA LEU A 310 -6.60 -9.51 -18.37
C LEU A 310 -8.07 -9.09 -18.28
N SER A 311 -8.66 -9.21 -17.09
CA SER A 311 -10.05 -8.89 -16.80
C SER A 311 -10.17 -8.39 -15.36
N GLU A 312 -11.30 -7.81 -14.98
CA GLU A 312 -11.54 -7.40 -13.59
C GLU A 312 -11.38 -8.54 -12.59
N LYS A 313 -11.61 -9.77 -13.05
CA LYS A 313 -11.57 -11.02 -12.27
C LYS A 313 -10.31 -11.86 -12.51
N VAL A 314 -9.48 -11.51 -13.49
CA VAL A 314 -8.36 -12.37 -13.92
C VAL A 314 -7.08 -11.57 -14.05
N ASP A 315 -6.11 -11.92 -13.21
CA ASP A 315 -4.75 -11.39 -13.23
C ASP A 315 -3.78 -12.49 -13.66
N VAL A 316 -2.81 -12.16 -14.49
CA VAL A 316 -1.75 -13.06 -14.92
C VAL A 316 -0.40 -12.45 -14.55
N GLY A 317 0.48 -13.27 -14.02
CA GLY A 317 1.86 -12.93 -13.69
C GLY A 317 2.82 -13.91 -14.34
N ALA A 318 3.92 -13.41 -14.87
CA ALA A 318 5.07 -14.20 -15.29
C ALA A 318 6.30 -13.69 -14.53
N ASP A 319 7.15 -14.60 -14.09
CA ASP A 319 8.40 -14.32 -13.40
C ASP A 319 9.49 -15.19 -13.99
N LEU A 320 10.58 -14.54 -14.39
CA LEU A 320 11.76 -15.17 -14.94
C LEU A 320 12.92 -14.84 -14.00
N GLN A 321 13.40 -15.84 -13.28
CA GLN A 321 14.59 -15.74 -12.45
C GLN A 321 15.74 -16.47 -13.13
N MET A 322 16.77 -15.71 -13.51
CA MET A 322 17.98 -16.21 -14.13
C MET A 322 19.18 -15.98 -13.21
N ILE A 323 19.94 -17.02 -12.92
CA ILE A 323 21.17 -16.96 -12.12
C ILE A 323 22.33 -17.22 -13.06
N ILE A 324 23.20 -16.22 -13.22
CA ILE A 324 24.41 -16.27 -14.04
C ILE A 324 25.61 -16.13 -13.11
N ALA A 325 25.93 -17.21 -12.38
CA ALA A 325 27.12 -17.29 -11.55
C ALA A 325 28.26 -18.00 -12.32
N PRO A 326 29.54 -17.67 -12.06
CA PRO A 326 30.68 -18.40 -12.63
C PRO A 326 30.68 -19.85 -12.10
N GLY A 327 30.09 -20.76 -12.88
CA GLY A 327 29.97 -22.18 -12.56
C GLY A 327 28.54 -22.73 -12.61
N ARG A 328 27.50 -21.88 -12.56
CA ARG A 328 26.10 -22.33 -12.69
C ARG A 328 25.27 -21.28 -13.41
N ARG A 329 24.66 -21.71 -14.53
CA ARG A 329 23.62 -20.96 -15.25
C ARG A 329 22.31 -21.71 -15.06
N ASP A 330 21.42 -21.12 -14.29
CA ASP A 330 20.11 -21.70 -14.02
C ASP A 330 19.04 -20.65 -14.35
N ALA A 331 17.95 -21.08 -14.97
CA ALA A 331 16.87 -20.18 -15.35
C ALA A 331 15.55 -20.87 -15.03
N ILE A 332 14.75 -20.20 -14.20
CA ILE A 332 13.46 -20.66 -13.73
C ILE A 332 12.43 -19.67 -14.24
N ALA A 333 11.52 -20.14 -15.09
CA ALA A 333 10.40 -19.36 -15.59
C ALA A 333 9.10 -19.89 -14.97
N THR A 334 8.44 -19.04 -14.19
CA THR A 334 7.15 -19.34 -13.56
C THR A 334 6.06 -18.47 -14.19
N VAL A 335 4.94 -19.08 -14.55
CA VAL A 335 3.74 -18.36 -15.00
C VAL A 335 2.61 -18.70 -14.05
N GLY A 336 1.95 -17.67 -13.52
CA GLY A 336 0.82 -17.78 -12.62
C GLY A 336 -0.39 -17.02 -13.10
N ALA A 337 -1.57 -17.51 -12.74
CA ALA A 337 -2.84 -16.83 -12.95
C ALA A 337 -3.64 -16.84 -11.65
N LYS A 338 -4.26 -15.70 -11.36
CA LYS A 338 -5.18 -15.51 -10.25
C LYS A 338 -6.56 -15.21 -10.83
N TRP A 339 -7.53 -16.02 -10.43
CA TRP A 339 -8.95 -15.78 -10.65
C TRP A 339 -9.57 -15.34 -9.33
N ASP A 340 -10.02 -14.10 -9.29
CA ASP A 340 -10.68 -13.49 -8.15
C ASP A 340 -12.19 -13.42 -8.43
N LEU A 341 -12.96 -14.31 -7.80
CA LEU A 341 -14.41 -14.35 -7.84
C LEU A 341 -14.95 -13.92 -6.47
N ARG A 342 -16.20 -13.42 -6.46
CA ARG A 342 -16.83 -12.85 -5.25
C ARG A 342 -16.75 -13.75 -4.00
N MET A 343 -16.90 -15.06 -4.18
CA MET A 343 -16.91 -16.06 -3.10
C MET A 343 -15.74 -17.04 -3.20
N SER A 344 -14.86 -16.91 -4.19
CA SER A 344 -13.82 -17.90 -4.48
C SER A 344 -12.59 -17.22 -5.09
N THR A 345 -11.40 -17.47 -4.56
CA THR A 345 -10.15 -17.06 -5.17
C THR A 345 -9.36 -18.29 -5.55
N MET A 346 -9.13 -18.48 -6.86
CA MET A 346 -8.30 -19.56 -7.38
C MET A 346 -6.97 -18.97 -7.86
N ARG A 347 -5.87 -19.64 -7.55
CA ARG A 347 -4.53 -19.31 -8.02
C ARG A 347 -3.91 -20.57 -8.59
N ALA A 348 -3.35 -20.47 -9.78
CA ALA A 348 -2.58 -21.56 -10.37
C ALA A 348 -1.24 -21.03 -10.84
N GLN A 349 -0.23 -21.86 -10.79
CA GLN A 349 1.09 -21.56 -11.29
C GLN A 349 1.73 -22.79 -11.92
N VAL A 350 2.54 -22.56 -12.94
CA VAL A 350 3.33 -23.57 -13.64
C VAL A 350 4.75 -23.05 -13.72
N ASP A 351 5.69 -23.89 -13.30
CA ASP A 351 7.12 -23.61 -13.38
C ASP A 351 7.78 -24.50 -14.46
N SER A 352 8.75 -23.93 -15.15
CA SER A 352 9.71 -24.57 -16.07
C SER A 352 10.39 -25.84 -15.52
N THR A 353 10.51 -25.97 -14.20
CA THR A 353 11.06 -27.17 -13.54
C THR A 353 10.10 -28.37 -13.55
N GLY A 354 8.89 -28.23 -14.12
CA GLY A 354 7.87 -29.28 -14.13
C GLY A 354 7.03 -29.33 -12.86
N LYS A 355 7.05 -28.24 -12.08
CA LYS A 355 6.22 -28.08 -10.89
C LYS A 355 4.95 -27.33 -11.22
N VAL A 356 3.82 -27.89 -10.83
CA VAL A 356 2.50 -27.27 -10.98
C VAL A 356 1.92 -27.07 -9.60
N ALA A 357 1.45 -25.87 -9.29
CA ALA A 357 0.79 -25.59 -8.03
C ALA A 357 -0.56 -24.91 -8.26
N ALA A 358 -1.55 -25.29 -7.46
CA ALA A 358 -2.88 -24.70 -7.47
C ALA A 358 -3.35 -24.48 -6.03
N LEU A 359 -4.04 -23.37 -5.80
CA LEU A 359 -4.65 -23.00 -4.52
C LEU A 359 -6.06 -22.47 -4.79
N LEU A 360 -7.04 -23.03 -4.09
CA LEU A 360 -8.44 -22.62 -4.10
C LEU A 360 -8.82 -22.15 -2.70
N GLU A 361 -9.16 -20.88 -2.56
CA GLU A 361 -9.79 -20.31 -1.37
C GLU A 361 -11.28 -20.13 -1.67
N GLN A 362 -12.14 -20.94 -1.05
CA GLN A 362 -13.59 -20.86 -1.18
C GLN A 362 -14.18 -20.31 0.11
N ARG A 363 -14.87 -19.17 0.03
CA ARG A 363 -15.66 -18.63 1.14
C ARG A 363 -17.06 -19.21 1.05
N PHE A 364 -17.51 -19.90 2.10
CA PHE A 364 -18.88 -20.42 2.19
C PHE A 364 -19.78 -19.49 3.00
N ALA A 365 -19.20 -18.85 4.03
CA ALA A 365 -19.83 -17.80 4.81
C ALA A 365 -18.83 -16.64 5.01
N PRO A 366 -19.27 -15.43 5.36
CA PRO A 366 -18.37 -14.33 5.69
C PRO A 366 -17.36 -14.70 6.80
N THR A 367 -17.76 -15.58 7.70
CA THR A 367 -16.98 -16.06 8.85
C THR A 367 -16.23 -17.37 8.58
N PHE A 368 -16.44 -18.03 7.44
CA PHE A 368 -15.85 -19.33 7.15
C PHE A 368 -15.34 -19.42 5.72
N SER A 369 -14.03 -19.61 5.61
CA SER A 369 -13.32 -19.85 4.36
C SER A 369 -12.56 -21.16 4.41
N PHE A 370 -12.62 -21.88 3.31
CA PHE A 370 -12.00 -23.17 3.10
C PHE A 370 -10.89 -23.02 2.07
N LEU A 371 -9.70 -23.54 2.38
CA LEU A 371 -8.52 -23.45 1.54
C LEU A 371 -8.11 -24.85 1.12
N VAL A 372 -7.86 -25.06 -0.17
CA VAL A 372 -7.29 -26.30 -0.70
C VAL A 372 -6.14 -25.94 -1.60
N GLY A 373 -4.95 -26.43 -1.28
CA GLY A 373 -3.74 -26.22 -2.06
C GLY A 373 -3.10 -27.55 -2.44
N GLY A 374 -2.45 -27.58 -3.60
CA GLY A 374 -1.66 -28.73 -4.02
C GLY A 374 -0.51 -28.31 -4.92
N GLU A 375 0.68 -28.86 -4.67
CA GLU A 375 1.86 -28.75 -5.53
C GLU A 375 2.21 -30.15 -6.01
N ILE A 376 2.43 -30.30 -7.31
CA ILE A 376 2.87 -31.54 -7.94
C ILE A 376 4.18 -31.24 -8.66
N ASP A 377 5.24 -31.93 -8.24
CA ASP A 377 6.52 -31.97 -8.95
C ASP A 377 6.53 -33.20 -9.86
N HIS A 378 6.38 -32.98 -11.17
CA HIS A 378 6.36 -34.07 -12.15
C HIS A 378 7.72 -34.74 -12.35
N VAL A 379 8.83 -34.03 -12.07
CA VAL A 379 10.19 -34.57 -12.26
C VAL A 379 10.56 -35.50 -11.12
N LYS A 380 10.16 -35.15 -9.90
CA LYS A 380 10.41 -35.98 -8.70
C LYS A 380 9.25 -36.93 -8.35
N ASN A 381 8.13 -36.81 -9.06
CA ASN A 381 6.90 -37.53 -8.79
C ASN A 381 6.47 -37.41 -7.30
N GLN A 382 6.54 -36.19 -6.78
CA GLN A 382 6.14 -35.87 -5.41
C GLN A 382 4.98 -34.88 -5.44
N ALA A 383 3.96 -35.17 -4.64
CA ALA A 383 2.82 -34.27 -4.47
C ALA A 383 2.75 -33.82 -3.01
N LYS A 384 2.50 -32.53 -2.81
CA LYS A 384 2.20 -31.91 -1.52
C LYS A 384 0.78 -31.41 -1.60
N VAL A 385 -0.03 -31.72 -0.61
CA VAL A 385 -1.44 -31.32 -0.57
C VAL A 385 -1.71 -30.70 0.79
N GLY A 386 -2.33 -29.53 0.77
CA GLY A 386 -2.73 -28.79 1.95
C GLY A 386 -4.23 -28.56 1.98
N VAL A 387 -4.83 -28.74 3.15
CA VAL A 387 -6.24 -28.38 3.40
C VAL A 387 -6.33 -27.46 4.60
N GLY A 388 -6.98 -26.33 4.42
CA GLY A 388 -7.02 -25.24 5.40
C GLY A 388 -8.46 -24.85 5.71
N ILE A 389 -8.72 -24.51 6.97
CA ILE A 389 -9.93 -23.77 7.34
C ILE A 389 -9.50 -22.45 7.97
N MET A 390 -10.16 -21.36 7.58
CA MET A 390 -10.01 -20.07 8.22
C MET A 390 -11.37 -19.60 8.70
N LEU A 391 -11.50 -19.48 10.01
CA LEU A 391 -12.67 -19.07 10.75
C LEU A 391 -12.41 -17.66 11.28
N GLU A 392 -13.30 -16.73 10.95
CA GLU A 392 -13.30 -15.38 11.50
C GLU A 392 -14.51 -15.21 12.40
N SER A 393 -14.26 -14.88 13.67
CA SER A 393 -15.29 -14.61 14.66
C SER A 393 -15.23 -13.15 15.10
N SER A 394 -16.37 -12.47 15.12
CA SER A 394 -16.49 -11.13 15.70
C SER A 394 -16.97 -11.24 17.14
N ALA A 395 -16.33 -10.54 18.08
CA ALA A 395 -16.74 -10.52 19.49
C ALA A 395 -17.90 -9.53 19.79
N MET A 396 -18.43 -8.86 18.77
CA MET A 396 -19.45 -7.82 18.92
C MET A 396 -20.84 -8.43 19.04
N THR A 397 -21.62 -7.92 20.00
CA THR A 397 -23.07 -8.14 20.10
C THR A 397 -23.75 -7.69 18.81
N GLU A 398 -24.80 -8.41 18.42
CA GLU A 398 -25.60 -8.20 17.20
C GLU A 398 -25.97 -6.71 16.93
N GLU A 399 -26.15 -5.93 18.00
CA GLU A 399 -26.50 -4.50 17.95
C GLU A 399 -25.38 -3.59 17.39
N MET A 400 -24.09 -3.92 17.59
CA MET A 400 -22.98 -3.12 17.06
C MET A 400 -22.63 -3.48 15.61
N MET A 401 -22.98 -4.69 15.16
CA MET A 401 -22.89 -5.06 13.74
C MET A 401 -23.99 -4.41 12.90
N ALA A 402 -25.15 -4.10 13.49
CA ALA A 402 -26.25 -3.40 12.81
C ALA A 402 -25.94 -1.92 12.52
N GLN A 403 -25.06 -1.27 13.28
CA GLN A 403 -24.69 0.15 13.09
C GLN A 403 -23.62 0.39 12.02
N GLN A 404 -23.01 -0.66 11.46
CA GLN A 404 -22.03 -0.55 10.37
C GLN A 404 -22.60 -0.84 8.97
N GLN A 405 -23.91 -1.14 8.86
CA GLN A 405 -24.56 -1.08 7.55
C GLN A 405 -24.65 0.39 7.10
N PRO A 406 -24.12 0.76 5.93
CA PRO A 406 -24.36 2.08 5.36
C PRO A 406 -25.88 2.27 5.20
N PRO A 407 -26.41 3.49 5.42
CA PRO A 407 -27.85 3.73 5.34
C PRO A 407 -28.36 3.28 3.97
N SER A 408 -29.26 2.31 3.98
CA SER A 408 -30.00 1.90 2.78
C SER A 408 -30.75 3.12 2.24
N ILE A 409 -30.45 3.48 1.00
CA ILE A 409 -31.22 4.48 0.27
C ILE A 409 -32.61 3.88 0.05
N PRO A 410 -33.71 4.48 0.57
CA PRO A 410 -35.04 4.03 0.23
C PRO A 410 -35.28 4.24 -1.27
N VAL A 411 -35.77 3.17 -1.91
CA VAL A 411 -36.14 3.10 -3.34
C VAL A 411 -37.19 4.15 -3.69
#